data_AF-A0A660T5F2-F1
#
_entry.id   AF-A0A660T5F2-F1
#
_cell.length_a   1.000
_cell.length_b   1.000
_cell.length_c   1.000
_cell.angle_alpha   90.00
_cell.angle_beta   90.00
_cell.angle_gamma   90.00
#
_symmetry.space_group_name_H-M   'P 1'
#
loop_
_entity.id
_entity.type
_entity.pdbx_description
1 polymer ?
#
loop_
_entity_poly.entity_id
_entity_poly.type
_entity_poly.pdbx_seq_one_letter_code
_entity_poly.pdbx_strand_id
1 'polypeptide(L)'
;SVDGKIYEGENIIISTGSSNFVPPVPGAEGNNVVTSDEILDLKELPESLAVIGGGVIGMEFASLFSNLGIKVDVIEMMDEIIPMMDKDHTRVMRRDMKGINFHLSSQLLKIEGRKLTYKFEGKEESLEADLVLMAVGRRPNTGGLEKTGLDINKGRIVVNEKMQTNLPCIYAVGDVTGLSMLAHSASRMGEVAVNNICGIQDRMRYNAIPWAVYTSPEAAGCGMTEAEAKASGRVVKTASMLMKHNGRFIAEHGKTAAGTCKVVVDAETGVLLGVHLIGGISSELVAGAAAMIESELRVNEIKQIIFPHPSLSEVIRDAVWALN
;
A
#
# COMPACT_ATOMS: atom_id res chain seq x y z
N SER A 1 33.42 6.77 -4.79
CA SER A 1 34.25 5.74 -4.15
C SER A 1 33.49 5.18 -2.96
N VAL A 2 33.68 3.92 -2.63
CA VAL A 2 33.20 3.30 -1.39
C VAL A 2 34.42 2.93 -0.58
N ASP A 3 34.52 3.42 0.65
CA ASP A 3 35.67 3.23 1.54
C ASP A 3 37.02 3.54 0.87
N GLY A 4 37.06 4.64 0.11
CA GLY A 4 38.26 5.08 -0.61
C GLY A 4 38.55 4.34 -1.92
N LYS A 5 37.83 3.27 -2.25
CA LYS A 5 37.99 2.52 -3.50
C LYS A 5 37.05 3.04 -4.59
N ILE A 6 37.58 3.26 -5.81
CA ILE A 6 36.81 3.67 -6.98
C ILE A 6 36.35 2.42 -7.74
N TYR A 7 35.10 2.44 -8.19
CA TYR A 7 34.50 1.43 -9.06
C TYR A 7 33.99 2.13 -10.31
N GLU A 8 34.19 1.50 -11.46
CA GLU A 8 33.79 1.99 -12.77
C GLU A 8 32.87 0.97 -13.44
N GLY A 9 31.89 1.44 -14.20
CA GLY A 9 30.96 0.61 -14.94
C GLY A 9 30.39 1.37 -16.12
N GLU A 10 30.17 0.66 -17.23
CA GLU A 10 29.58 1.24 -18.46
C GLU A 10 28.14 1.71 -18.23
N ASN A 11 27.40 1.00 -17.38
CA ASN A 11 26.05 1.35 -16.94
C ASN A 11 25.94 1.18 -15.42
N ILE A 12 25.20 2.09 -14.78
CA ILE A 12 25.00 2.11 -13.33
C ILE A 12 23.49 2.09 -13.03
N ILE A 13 23.05 1.17 -12.18
CA ILE A 13 21.68 1.16 -11.65
C ILE A 13 21.72 1.61 -10.19
N ILE A 14 20.95 2.66 -9.88
CA ILE A 14 20.77 3.16 -8.52
C ILE A 14 19.53 2.50 -7.92
N SER A 15 19.74 1.68 -6.89
CA SER A 15 18.69 0.94 -6.18
C SER A 15 18.82 1.09 -4.66
N THR A 16 19.07 2.32 -4.19
CA THR A 16 19.32 2.64 -2.78
C THR A 16 18.08 2.55 -1.89
N GLY A 17 16.91 2.28 -2.47
CA GLY A 17 15.66 2.06 -1.76
C GLY A 17 15.14 3.31 -1.05
N SER A 18 14.45 3.09 0.07
CA SER A 18 13.90 4.11 0.95
C SER A 18 14.15 3.76 2.41
N SER A 19 14.05 4.75 3.29
CA SER A 19 14.13 4.60 4.75
C SER A 19 12.85 5.09 5.43
N ASN A 20 12.64 4.69 6.68
CA ASN A 20 11.50 5.14 7.48
C ASN A 20 11.52 6.67 7.61
N PHE A 21 10.36 7.30 7.42
CA PHE A 21 10.23 8.74 7.62
C PHE A 21 9.70 9.04 9.02
N VAL A 22 10.52 9.73 9.82
CA VAL A 22 10.10 10.30 11.10
C VAL A 22 9.86 11.80 10.90
N PRO A 23 8.63 12.30 11.13
CA PRO A 23 8.32 13.71 11.02
C PRO A 23 8.97 14.47 12.19
N PRO A 24 9.33 15.76 12.02
CA PRO A 24 10.00 16.56 13.05
C PRO A 24 9.01 16.99 14.14
N VAL A 25 8.46 16.02 14.87
CA VAL A 25 7.53 16.19 15.98
C VAL A 25 8.34 16.24 17.28
N PRO A 26 8.13 17.23 18.17
CA PRO A 26 8.79 17.27 19.48
C PRO A 26 8.60 15.95 20.24
N GLY A 27 9.72 15.34 20.66
CA GLY A 27 9.73 14.06 21.38
C GLY A 27 9.74 12.79 20.52
N ALA A 28 9.77 12.91 19.19
CA ALA A 28 9.85 11.76 18.28
C ALA A 28 11.17 10.96 18.39
N GLU A 29 12.20 11.51 19.03
CA GLU A 29 13.49 10.86 19.31
C GLU A 29 13.51 10.17 20.70
N GLY A 30 12.34 10.00 21.32
CA GLY A 30 12.24 9.38 22.64
C GLY A 30 12.55 7.88 22.61
N ASN A 31 13.09 7.34 23.69
CA ASN A 31 13.47 5.91 23.78
C ASN A 31 12.30 4.93 23.59
N ASN A 32 11.05 5.39 23.75
CA ASN A 32 9.84 4.60 23.55
C ASN A 32 9.20 4.83 22.17
N VAL A 33 9.86 5.58 21.30
CA VAL A 33 9.43 5.81 19.92
C VAL A 33 10.29 4.95 19.01
N VAL A 34 9.64 4.11 18.21
CA VAL A 34 10.28 3.17 17.30
C VAL A 34 9.72 3.32 15.89
N THR A 35 10.51 2.92 14.92
CA THR A 35 10.10 2.75 13.53
C THR A 35 9.73 1.30 13.23
N SER A 36 9.33 1.01 11.99
CA SER A 36 9.05 -0.37 11.56
C SER A 36 10.26 -1.30 11.60
N ASP A 37 11.48 -0.74 11.62
CA ASP A 37 12.70 -1.55 11.67
C ASP A 37 12.93 -2.00 13.13
N GLU A 38 12.90 -1.04 14.07
CA GLU A 38 13.20 -1.30 15.49
C GLU A 38 12.11 -2.11 16.19
N ILE A 39 10.84 -1.96 15.78
CA ILE A 39 9.74 -2.71 16.40
C ILE A 39 9.83 -4.23 16.15
N LEU A 40 10.52 -4.65 15.08
CA LEU A 40 10.74 -6.07 14.79
C LEU A 40 11.75 -6.73 15.74
N ASP A 41 12.57 -5.93 16.42
CA ASP A 41 13.61 -6.39 17.36
C ASP A 41 13.15 -6.37 18.84
N LEU A 42 11.86 -6.12 19.09
CA LEU A 42 11.32 -6.12 20.45
C LEU A 42 11.47 -7.49 21.12
N LYS A 43 11.96 -7.46 22.37
CA LYS A 43 12.14 -8.66 23.19
C LYS A 43 10.96 -8.98 24.08
N GLU A 44 10.15 -7.96 24.40
CA GLU A 44 9.00 -8.04 25.29
C GLU A 44 7.84 -7.25 24.66
N LEU A 45 6.62 -7.72 24.88
CA LEU A 45 5.42 -7.03 24.39
C LEU A 45 5.13 -5.80 25.28
N PRO A 46 4.82 -4.63 24.69
CA PRO A 46 4.37 -3.47 25.45
C PRO A 46 2.96 -3.70 25.99
N GLU A 47 2.57 -3.04 27.09
CA GLU A 47 1.17 -3.13 27.58
C GLU A 47 0.19 -2.38 26.63
N SER A 48 0.67 -1.35 25.93
CA SER A 48 -0.08 -0.57 24.96
C SER A 48 0.81 0.01 23.85
N LEU A 49 0.23 0.13 22.66
CA LEU A 49 0.90 0.62 21.45
C LEU A 49 0.11 1.79 20.84
N ALA A 50 0.77 2.93 20.65
CA ALA A 50 0.28 3.98 19.78
C ALA A 50 0.92 3.87 18.39
N VAL A 51 0.11 3.78 17.34
CA VAL A 51 0.58 3.75 15.95
C VAL A 51 0.29 5.10 15.31
N ILE A 52 1.33 5.77 14.82
CA ILE A 52 1.22 7.06 14.14
C ILE A 52 1.28 6.80 12.63
N GLY A 53 0.13 6.92 11.96
CA GLY A 53 -0.03 6.62 10.55
C GLY A 53 -0.94 5.42 10.28
N GLY A 54 -1.99 5.65 9.49
CA GLY A 54 -2.99 4.71 8.99
C GLY A 54 -2.64 4.08 7.64
N GLY A 55 -1.36 4.10 7.24
CA GLY A 55 -0.86 3.43 6.04
C GLY A 55 -0.66 1.93 6.24
N VAL A 56 -0.20 1.24 5.20
CA VAL A 56 -0.01 -0.23 5.16
C VAL A 56 0.76 -0.74 6.38
N ILE A 57 1.97 -0.22 6.60
CA ILE A 57 2.86 -0.62 7.71
C ILE A 57 2.17 -0.43 9.07
N GLY A 58 1.57 0.73 9.29
CA GLY A 58 0.89 1.03 10.55
C GLY A 58 -0.26 0.08 10.82
N MET A 59 -1.05 -0.25 9.79
CA MET A 59 -2.21 -1.14 9.95
C MET A 59 -1.82 -2.59 10.16
N GLU A 60 -0.75 -3.07 9.52
CA GLU A 60 -0.22 -4.43 9.75
C GLU A 60 0.25 -4.58 11.20
N PHE A 61 1.04 -3.64 11.72
CA PHE A 61 1.44 -3.67 13.13
C PHE A 61 0.26 -3.46 14.07
N ALA A 62 -0.66 -2.56 13.78
CA ALA A 62 -1.86 -2.37 14.60
C ALA A 62 -2.67 -3.68 14.69
N SER A 63 -2.87 -4.37 13.57
CA SER A 63 -3.53 -5.67 13.51
C SER A 63 -2.76 -6.75 14.26
N LEU A 64 -1.44 -6.83 14.08
CA LEU A 64 -0.58 -7.80 14.75
C LEU A 64 -0.67 -7.65 16.27
N PHE A 65 -0.40 -6.45 16.79
CA PHE A 65 -0.37 -6.21 18.24
C PHE A 65 -1.75 -6.34 18.88
N SER A 66 -2.81 -5.89 18.20
CA SER A 66 -4.18 -6.09 18.67
C SER A 66 -4.53 -7.59 18.77
N ASN A 67 -4.14 -8.40 17.79
CA ASN A 67 -4.36 -9.85 17.81
C ASN A 67 -3.56 -10.55 18.93
N LEU A 68 -2.46 -9.96 19.40
CA LEU A 68 -1.71 -10.40 20.57
C LEU A 68 -2.33 -9.93 21.90
N GLY A 69 -3.46 -9.21 21.86
CA GLY A 69 -4.17 -8.71 23.03
C GLY A 69 -3.64 -7.37 23.57
N ILE A 70 -2.74 -6.70 22.83
CA ILE A 70 -2.22 -5.39 23.23
C ILE A 70 -3.26 -4.31 22.92
N LYS A 71 -3.40 -3.34 23.82
CA LYS A 71 -4.23 -2.16 23.57
C LYS A 71 -3.57 -1.31 22.48
N VAL A 72 -4.24 -1.15 21.34
CA VAL A 72 -3.71 -0.36 20.22
C VAL A 72 -4.55 0.88 19.97
N ASP A 73 -3.88 2.03 19.86
CA ASP A 73 -4.45 3.31 19.44
C ASP A 73 -3.76 3.76 18.14
N VAL A 74 -4.53 3.96 17.06
CA VAL A 74 -4.04 4.50 15.78
C VAL A 74 -4.37 5.98 15.72
N ILE A 75 -3.36 6.83 15.52
CA ILE A 75 -3.52 8.26 15.24
C ILE A 75 -3.20 8.50 13.76
N GLU A 76 -4.20 8.89 12.98
CA GLU A 76 -4.08 9.15 11.55
C GLU A 76 -4.59 10.55 11.19
N MET A 77 -3.80 11.29 10.43
CA MET A 77 -4.09 12.67 10.04
C MET A 77 -5.19 12.76 8.97
N MET A 78 -5.26 11.79 8.07
CA MET A 78 -6.31 11.65 7.07
C MET A 78 -7.63 11.21 7.70
N ASP A 79 -8.71 11.38 6.94
CA ASP A 79 -10.05 11.04 7.40
C ASP A 79 -10.38 9.55 7.27
N GLU A 80 -9.45 8.72 6.78
CA GLU A 80 -9.56 7.27 6.75
C GLU A 80 -8.20 6.57 6.58
N ILE A 81 -8.13 5.29 6.97
CA ILE A 81 -6.94 4.42 6.81
C ILE A 81 -6.79 3.92 5.36
N ILE A 82 -5.61 3.38 5.03
CA ILE A 82 -5.29 2.72 3.74
C ILE A 82 -5.74 3.59 2.54
N PRO A 83 -5.06 4.72 2.28
CA PRO A 83 -5.53 5.74 1.32
C PRO A 83 -5.60 5.27 -0.13
N MET A 84 -5.04 4.09 -0.44
CA MET A 84 -5.06 3.46 -1.76
C MET A 84 -6.35 2.70 -2.10
N MET A 85 -7.32 2.68 -1.18
CA MET A 85 -8.61 2.05 -1.35
C MET A 85 -9.74 3.06 -1.13
N ASP A 86 -10.87 2.89 -1.81
CA ASP A 86 -12.02 3.79 -1.65
C ASP A 86 -12.52 3.81 -0.18
N LYS A 87 -12.94 5.00 0.27
CA LYS A 87 -13.33 5.24 1.68
C LYS A 87 -14.49 4.38 2.18
N ASP A 88 -15.39 3.98 1.30
CA ASP A 88 -16.50 3.09 1.65
C ASP A 88 -16.00 1.69 2.03
N HIS A 89 -14.95 1.21 1.36
CA HIS A 89 -14.32 -0.08 1.59
C HIS A 89 -13.43 -0.07 2.84
N THR A 90 -12.56 0.95 2.99
CA THR A 90 -11.70 1.07 4.17
C THR A 90 -12.49 1.21 5.47
N ARG A 91 -13.68 1.82 5.44
CA ARG A 91 -14.62 1.82 6.60
C ARG A 91 -15.08 0.41 6.99
N VAL A 92 -15.34 -0.47 6.01
CA VAL A 92 -15.73 -1.86 6.28
C VAL A 92 -14.58 -2.60 6.92
N MET A 93 -13.37 -2.47 6.38
CA MET A 93 -12.15 -3.04 6.94
C MET A 93 -11.92 -2.55 8.38
N ARG A 94 -11.90 -1.23 8.60
CA ARG A 94 -11.64 -0.61 9.90
C ARG A 94 -12.64 -1.05 10.97
N ARG A 95 -13.92 -1.17 10.63
CA ARG A 95 -14.96 -1.66 11.57
C ARG A 95 -14.68 -3.10 12.02
N ASP A 96 -14.08 -3.90 11.17
CA ASP A 96 -13.85 -5.32 11.40
C ASP A 96 -12.46 -5.61 12.00
N MET A 97 -11.53 -4.66 11.95
CA MET A 97 -10.28 -4.67 12.72
C MET A 97 -10.56 -4.43 14.23
N LYS A 98 -10.83 -5.52 14.96
CA LYS A 98 -11.16 -5.48 16.40
C LYS A 98 -9.93 -5.17 17.26
N GLY A 99 -10.18 -4.62 18.46
CA GLY A 99 -9.14 -4.33 19.47
C GLY A 99 -8.26 -3.10 19.18
N ILE A 100 -8.59 -2.34 18.13
CA ILE A 100 -7.88 -1.11 17.75
C ILE A 100 -8.82 0.09 17.90
N ASN A 101 -8.35 1.13 18.58
CA ASN A 101 -9.01 2.42 18.63
C ASN A 101 -8.46 3.32 17.52
N PHE A 102 -9.34 3.94 16.73
CA PHE A 102 -8.93 4.79 15.62
C PHE A 102 -9.25 6.25 15.90
N HIS A 103 -8.21 7.08 15.94
CA HIS A 103 -8.26 8.54 16.03
C HIS A 103 -7.94 9.09 14.63
N LEU A 104 -8.95 9.13 13.76
CA LEU A 104 -8.84 9.67 12.40
C LEU A 104 -8.92 11.20 12.41
N SER A 105 -8.53 11.84 11.30
CA SER A 105 -8.46 13.32 11.21
C SER A 105 -7.69 13.96 12.38
N SER A 106 -6.69 13.24 12.88
CA SER A 106 -5.96 13.55 14.10
C SER A 106 -4.46 13.72 13.82
N GLN A 107 -3.94 14.91 14.10
CA GLN A 107 -2.53 15.24 13.85
C GLN A 107 -1.72 15.13 15.14
N LEU A 108 -0.73 14.24 15.20
CA LEU A 108 0.23 14.21 16.31
C LEU A 108 0.97 15.56 16.42
N LEU A 109 0.98 16.15 17.62
CA LEU A 109 1.64 17.43 17.90
C LEU A 109 2.94 17.26 18.67
N LYS A 110 2.98 16.37 19.66
CA LYS A 110 4.17 16.09 20.48
C LYS A 110 4.05 14.78 21.25
N ILE A 111 5.19 14.27 21.68
CA ILE A 111 5.34 13.10 22.57
C ILE A 111 6.13 13.54 23.80
N GLU A 112 5.59 13.29 25.00
CA GLU A 112 6.22 13.60 26.29
C GLU A 112 6.29 12.32 27.13
N GLY A 113 7.39 11.58 26.97
CA GLY A 113 7.50 10.23 27.53
C GLY A 113 6.42 9.33 26.95
N ARG A 114 5.49 8.86 27.80
CA ARG A 114 4.37 8.00 27.40
C ARG A 114 3.15 8.76 26.89
N LYS A 115 3.10 10.08 27.10
CA LYS A 115 1.93 10.89 26.76
C LYS A 115 2.06 11.42 25.33
N LEU A 116 1.07 11.11 24.50
CA LEU A 116 0.94 11.63 23.14
C LEU A 116 -0.12 12.73 23.15
N THR A 117 0.21 13.89 22.59
CA THR A 117 -0.75 14.98 22.36
C THR A 117 -0.99 15.10 20.87
N TYR A 118 -2.26 15.06 20.46
CA TYR A 118 -2.69 15.19 19.07
C TYR A 118 -3.83 16.20 18.94
N LYS A 119 -4.01 16.73 17.74
CA LYS A 119 -5.04 17.70 17.40
C LYS A 119 -6.17 17.01 16.66
N PHE A 120 -7.37 17.07 17.20
CA PHE A 120 -8.60 16.58 16.59
C PHE A 120 -9.64 17.71 16.55
N GLU A 121 -10.22 17.98 15.37
CA GLU A 121 -11.22 19.05 15.16
C GLU A 121 -10.81 20.42 15.75
N GLY A 122 -9.52 20.77 15.69
CA GLY A 122 -9.02 22.04 16.21
C GLY A 122 -8.69 22.05 17.71
N LYS A 123 -8.99 20.98 18.45
CA LYS A 123 -8.73 20.84 19.88
C LYS A 123 -7.56 19.89 20.14
N GLU A 124 -6.84 20.14 21.22
CA GLU A 124 -5.81 19.22 21.70
C GLU A 124 -6.47 18.11 22.53
N GLU A 125 -6.11 16.88 22.21
CA GLU A 125 -6.44 15.68 22.96
C GLU A 125 -5.15 14.95 23.33
N SER A 126 -5.25 13.98 24.24
CA SER A 126 -4.10 13.18 24.63
C SER A 126 -4.46 11.77 25.02
N LEU A 127 -3.55 10.85 24.75
CA LEU A 127 -3.58 9.47 25.23
C LEU A 127 -2.21 9.06 25.76
N GLU A 128 -2.15 7.95 26.47
CA GLU A 128 -0.89 7.35 26.94
C GLU A 128 -0.66 5.99 26.27
N ALA A 129 0.60 5.73 25.91
CA ALA A 129 1.05 4.45 25.38
C ALA A 129 2.45 4.09 25.89
N ASP A 130 2.73 2.79 26.07
CA ASP A 130 4.06 2.30 26.44
C ASP A 130 5.06 2.48 25.31
N LEU A 131 4.62 2.14 24.09
CA LEU A 131 5.42 2.19 22.88
C LEU A 131 4.70 3.00 21.81
N VAL A 132 5.46 3.76 21.03
CA VAL A 132 4.96 4.54 19.90
C VAL A 132 5.62 4.05 18.63
N LEU A 133 4.84 3.58 17.66
CA LEU A 133 5.30 3.23 16.32
C LEU A 133 5.09 4.41 15.37
N MET A 134 6.18 4.94 14.81
CA MET A 134 6.16 5.93 13.74
C MET A 134 6.06 5.24 12.37
N ALA A 135 4.86 5.22 11.80
CA ALA A 135 4.54 4.57 10.52
C ALA A 135 3.91 5.56 9.51
N VAL A 136 4.46 6.78 9.41
CA VAL A 136 3.91 7.87 8.58
C VAL A 136 4.42 7.87 7.14
N GLY A 137 5.10 6.81 6.71
CA GLY A 137 5.59 6.62 5.35
C GLY A 137 7.10 6.44 5.26
N ARG A 138 7.60 6.44 4.02
CA ARG A 138 8.99 6.17 3.67
C ARG A 138 9.56 7.31 2.83
N ARG A 139 10.87 7.54 2.93
CA ARG A 139 11.60 8.56 2.17
C ARG A 139 12.63 7.89 1.24
N PRO A 140 12.66 8.23 -0.05
CA PRO A 140 13.67 7.71 -0.96
C PRO A 140 15.10 8.07 -0.51
N ASN A 141 16.05 7.15 -0.68
CA ASN A 141 17.42 7.31 -0.23
C ASN A 141 18.29 7.95 -1.32
N THR A 142 18.29 9.28 -1.41
CA THR A 142 19.07 10.03 -2.41
C THR A 142 20.27 10.78 -1.84
N GLY A 143 20.56 10.61 -0.55
CA GLY A 143 21.67 11.28 0.12
C GLY A 143 23.02 10.94 -0.54
N GLY A 144 23.84 11.96 -0.76
CA GLY A 144 25.15 11.82 -1.41
C GLY A 144 25.11 11.86 -2.94
N LEU A 145 23.92 11.94 -3.55
CA LEU A 145 23.75 12.06 -5.01
C LEU A 145 23.68 13.52 -5.49
N GLU A 146 23.69 14.50 -4.60
CA GLU A 146 23.40 15.91 -4.90
C GLU A 146 24.39 16.53 -5.90
N LYS A 147 25.63 16.02 -5.92
CA LYS A 147 26.72 16.52 -6.79
C LYS A 147 26.89 15.71 -8.08
N THR A 148 26.04 14.73 -8.34
CA THR A 148 26.16 13.82 -9.49
C THR A 148 25.56 14.39 -10.78
N GLY A 149 24.73 15.44 -10.69
CA GLY A 149 23.98 15.98 -11.82
C GLY A 149 22.70 15.20 -12.15
N LEU A 150 22.31 14.23 -11.32
CA LEU A 150 21.02 13.56 -11.41
C LEU A 150 19.87 14.54 -11.13
N ASP A 151 18.80 14.41 -11.91
CA ASP A 151 17.54 15.11 -11.63
C ASP A 151 16.86 14.46 -10.42
N ILE A 152 16.85 15.19 -9.31
CA ILE A 152 16.22 14.78 -8.04
C ILE A 152 15.12 15.78 -7.74
N ASN A 153 13.88 15.30 -7.75
CA ASN A 153 12.68 16.12 -7.51
C ASN A 153 11.95 15.60 -6.29
N LYS A 154 11.69 16.45 -5.28
CA LYS A 154 11.03 16.06 -4.02
C LYS A 154 11.70 14.84 -3.34
N GLY A 155 13.04 14.77 -3.44
CA GLY A 155 13.83 13.70 -2.82
C GLY A 155 13.77 12.34 -3.52
N ARG A 156 13.23 12.24 -4.74
CA ARG A 156 13.27 11.02 -5.58
C ARG A 156 14.05 11.26 -6.86
N ILE A 157 14.69 10.23 -7.38
CA ILE A 157 15.38 10.27 -8.69
C ILE A 157 14.32 10.21 -9.80
N VAL A 158 14.38 11.16 -10.72
CA VAL A 158 13.47 11.21 -11.88
C VAL A 158 13.95 10.22 -12.94
N VAL A 159 13.04 9.39 -13.43
CA VAL A 159 13.28 8.43 -14.51
C VAL A 159 12.16 8.45 -15.55
N ASN A 160 12.49 8.05 -16.78
CA ASN A 160 11.49 7.79 -17.83
C ASN A 160 10.88 6.38 -17.72
N GLU A 161 9.99 5.98 -18.64
CA GLU A 161 9.34 4.65 -18.63
C GLU A 161 10.32 3.46 -18.77
N LYS A 162 11.56 3.71 -19.20
CA LYS A 162 12.64 2.73 -19.33
C LYS A 162 13.53 2.66 -18.08
N MET A 163 13.14 3.34 -17.00
CA MET A 163 13.90 3.50 -15.76
C MET A 163 15.23 4.26 -15.92
N GLN A 164 15.41 4.96 -17.05
CA GLN A 164 16.61 5.74 -17.35
C GLN A 164 16.48 7.14 -16.74
N THR A 165 17.57 7.62 -16.14
CA THR A 165 17.66 8.98 -15.58
C THR A 165 17.92 10.02 -16.68
N ASN A 166 18.15 11.28 -16.30
CA ASN A 166 18.65 12.31 -17.21
C ASN A 166 20.09 12.06 -17.72
N LEU A 167 20.82 11.12 -17.10
CA LEU A 167 22.17 10.74 -17.49
C LEU A 167 22.11 9.41 -18.28
N PRO A 168 22.60 9.34 -19.54
CA PRO A 168 22.30 8.23 -20.46
C PRO A 168 22.65 6.83 -19.96
N CYS A 169 23.74 6.68 -19.20
CA CYS A 169 24.23 5.40 -18.70
C CYS A 169 23.81 5.12 -17.25
N ILE A 170 22.93 5.95 -16.67
CA ILE A 170 22.47 5.81 -15.29
C ILE A 170 20.96 5.56 -15.27
N TYR A 171 20.60 4.51 -14.55
CA TYR A 171 19.23 4.07 -14.33
C TYR A 171 18.93 4.14 -12.83
N ALA A 172 17.66 4.22 -12.46
CA ALA A 172 17.24 4.12 -11.06
C ALA A 172 15.95 3.30 -10.95
N VAL A 173 15.89 2.43 -9.93
CA VAL A 173 14.81 1.45 -9.76
C VAL A 173 14.38 1.33 -8.30
N GLY A 174 13.12 0.91 -8.09
CA GLY A 174 12.53 0.74 -6.78
C GLY A 174 12.26 2.06 -6.07
N ASP A 175 12.19 2.01 -4.74
CA ASP A 175 11.69 3.11 -3.92
C ASP A 175 12.45 4.44 -4.07
N VAL A 176 13.72 4.41 -4.51
CA VAL A 176 14.51 5.62 -4.75
C VAL A 176 13.86 6.54 -5.80
N THR A 177 13.05 5.95 -6.70
CA THR A 177 12.28 6.66 -7.72
C THR A 177 10.98 7.25 -7.18
N GLY A 178 10.49 6.79 -6.02
CA GLY A 178 9.21 7.19 -5.45
C GLY A 178 8.01 7.03 -6.39
N LEU A 179 8.08 6.11 -7.38
CA LEU A 179 7.00 5.83 -8.33
C LEU A 179 6.05 4.72 -7.83
N SER A 180 6.62 3.62 -7.35
CA SER A 180 5.91 2.56 -6.64
C SER A 180 6.84 1.99 -5.58
N MET A 181 6.49 2.15 -4.30
CA MET A 181 7.31 1.69 -3.17
C MET A 181 6.87 0.29 -2.72
N LEU A 182 6.91 -0.65 -3.67
CA LEU A 182 6.52 -2.05 -3.47
C LEU A 182 7.63 -2.95 -4.00
N ALA A 183 7.93 -4.03 -3.27
CA ALA A 183 9.05 -4.92 -3.58
C ALA A 183 8.93 -5.53 -5.00
N HIS A 184 7.76 -6.05 -5.36
CA HIS A 184 7.51 -6.62 -6.70
C HIS A 184 7.55 -5.56 -7.82
N SER A 185 7.17 -4.32 -7.53
CA SER A 185 7.38 -3.21 -8.48
C SER A 185 8.86 -2.93 -8.69
N ALA A 186 9.66 -2.91 -7.61
CA ALA A 186 11.10 -2.69 -7.70
C ALA A 186 11.80 -3.78 -8.53
N SER A 187 11.42 -5.06 -8.35
CA SER A 187 11.92 -6.16 -9.18
C SER A 187 11.61 -5.93 -10.67
N ARG A 188 10.36 -5.59 -11.00
CA ARG A 188 9.96 -5.32 -12.38
C ARG A 188 10.69 -4.10 -12.97
N MET A 189 10.88 -3.02 -12.20
CA MET A 189 11.69 -1.87 -12.62
C MET A 189 13.14 -2.29 -12.92
N GLY A 190 13.72 -3.18 -12.11
CA GLY A 190 15.04 -3.78 -12.36
C GLY A 190 15.12 -4.50 -13.71
N GLU A 191 14.13 -5.35 -14.00
CA GLU A 191 14.03 -6.03 -15.29
C GLU A 191 13.94 -5.04 -16.47
N VAL A 192 13.09 -4.01 -16.35
CA VAL A 192 12.95 -2.96 -17.39
C VAL A 192 14.29 -2.26 -17.64
N ALA A 193 15.00 -1.89 -16.56
CA ALA A 193 16.31 -1.23 -16.67
C ALA A 193 17.33 -2.14 -17.38
N VAL A 194 17.46 -3.39 -16.94
CA VAL A 194 18.40 -4.37 -17.51
C VAL A 194 18.07 -4.67 -18.97
N ASN A 195 16.79 -4.87 -19.31
CA ASN A 195 16.36 -5.08 -20.69
C ASN A 195 16.82 -3.93 -21.59
N ASN A 196 16.59 -2.69 -21.17
CA ASN A 196 17.00 -1.52 -21.95
C ASN A 196 18.53 -1.35 -22.04
N ILE A 197 19.27 -1.67 -20.98
CA ILE A 197 20.76 -1.72 -21.00
C ILE A 197 21.24 -2.74 -22.04
N CYS A 198 20.57 -3.90 -22.13
CA CYS A 198 20.88 -4.96 -23.09
C CYS A 198 20.28 -4.75 -24.49
N GLY A 199 19.67 -3.59 -24.77
CA GLY A 199 19.07 -3.27 -26.07
C GLY A 199 17.70 -3.91 -26.35
N ILE A 200 17.11 -4.58 -25.37
CA ILE A 200 15.74 -5.13 -25.43
C ILE A 200 14.77 -4.00 -25.07
N GLN A 201 13.86 -3.66 -26.01
CA GLN A 201 12.86 -2.62 -25.75
C GLN A 201 11.87 -3.08 -24.70
N ASP A 202 11.87 -2.40 -23.57
CA ASP A 202 10.96 -2.68 -22.47
C ASP A 202 10.51 -1.38 -21.78
N ARG A 203 9.34 -1.39 -21.15
CA ARG A 203 8.80 -0.25 -20.40
C ARG A 203 8.03 -0.68 -19.16
N MET A 204 8.06 0.17 -18.14
CA MET A 204 7.26 -0.02 -16.94
C MET A 204 5.80 0.38 -17.19
N ARG A 205 4.87 -0.49 -16.80
CA ARG A 205 3.43 -0.25 -16.82
C ARG A 205 2.92 -0.21 -15.37
N TYR A 206 2.18 0.84 -15.02
CA TYR A 206 1.74 1.13 -13.65
C TYR A 206 0.25 0.89 -13.41
N ASN A 207 -0.52 0.62 -14.46
CA ASN A 207 -1.97 0.42 -14.41
C ASN A 207 -2.39 -0.85 -13.67
N ALA A 208 -1.54 -1.88 -13.62
CA ALA A 208 -1.87 -3.19 -13.04
C ALA A 208 -0.87 -3.64 -11.96
N ILE A 209 -0.39 -2.71 -11.13
CA ILE A 209 0.43 -3.06 -9.96
C ILE A 209 -0.49 -3.47 -8.81
N PRO A 210 -0.49 -4.74 -8.39
CA PRO A 210 -1.26 -5.15 -7.22
C PRO A 210 -0.60 -4.63 -5.94
N TRP A 211 -1.40 -4.40 -4.92
CA TRP A 211 -0.96 -4.14 -3.55
C TRP A 211 -1.75 -5.02 -2.58
N ALA A 212 -1.16 -5.27 -1.42
CA ALA A 212 -1.79 -6.02 -0.33
C ALA A 212 -1.44 -5.37 1.01
N VAL A 213 -2.33 -5.56 1.99
CA VAL A 213 -2.18 -5.17 3.39
C VAL A 213 -2.52 -6.40 4.21
N TYR A 214 -1.53 -6.94 4.92
CA TYR A 214 -1.58 -8.24 5.60
C TYR A 214 -2.17 -8.13 7.01
N THR A 215 -3.36 -7.55 7.12
CA THR A 215 -4.15 -7.43 8.35
C THR A 215 -5.16 -8.57 8.48
N SER A 216 -5.94 -8.58 9.57
CA SER A 216 -7.10 -9.44 9.72
C SER A 216 -8.38 -8.60 9.87
N PRO A 217 -9.24 -8.48 8.83
CA PRO A 217 -9.13 -9.13 7.51
C PRO A 217 -8.02 -8.52 6.62
N GLU A 218 -7.53 -9.29 5.64
CA GLU A 218 -6.60 -8.77 4.62
C GLU A 218 -7.33 -7.75 3.72
N ALA A 219 -6.56 -6.84 3.12
CA ALA A 219 -7.02 -6.02 2.01
C ALA A 219 -6.04 -6.13 0.85
N ALA A 220 -6.54 -6.10 -0.37
CA ALA A 220 -5.71 -6.08 -1.57
C ALA A 220 -6.43 -5.34 -2.69
N GLY A 221 -5.67 -4.81 -3.64
CA GLY A 221 -6.26 -4.15 -4.79
C GLY A 221 -5.29 -4.01 -5.94
N CYS A 222 -5.85 -3.76 -7.12
CA CYS A 222 -5.09 -3.51 -8.33
C CYS A 222 -5.89 -2.57 -9.23
N GLY A 223 -5.19 -1.65 -9.90
CA GLY A 223 -5.81 -0.65 -10.77
C GLY A 223 -6.49 0.49 -10.01
N MET A 224 -7.39 1.18 -10.69
CA MET A 224 -8.00 2.42 -10.19
C MET A 224 -9.09 2.15 -9.16
N THR A 225 -9.13 2.97 -8.11
CA THR A 225 -10.33 3.15 -7.29
C THR A 225 -11.45 3.82 -8.09
N GLU A 226 -12.68 3.78 -7.60
CA GLU A 226 -13.80 4.51 -8.20
C GLU A 226 -13.53 6.02 -8.20
N ALA A 227 -12.99 6.53 -7.08
CA ALA A 227 -12.63 7.94 -6.94
C ALA A 227 -11.57 8.36 -7.96
N GLU A 228 -10.50 7.60 -8.13
CA GLU A 228 -9.44 7.88 -9.10
C GLU A 228 -9.95 7.83 -10.54
N ALA A 229 -10.74 6.81 -10.88
CA ALA A 229 -11.29 6.65 -12.23
C ALA A 229 -12.26 7.80 -12.59
N LYS A 230 -13.08 8.27 -11.64
CA LYS A 230 -13.90 9.48 -11.82
C LYS A 230 -13.05 10.74 -11.95
N ALA A 231 -12.01 10.87 -11.11
CA ALA A 231 -11.11 12.02 -11.14
C ALA A 231 -10.31 12.13 -12.46
N SER A 232 -10.07 11.00 -13.14
CA SER A 232 -9.47 10.99 -14.48
C SER A 232 -10.45 11.33 -15.61
N GLY A 233 -11.70 11.72 -15.30
CA GLY A 233 -12.72 12.11 -16.27
C GLY A 233 -13.43 10.94 -16.96
N ARG A 234 -13.29 9.70 -16.47
CA ARG A 234 -13.98 8.54 -17.05
C ARG A 234 -15.40 8.44 -16.51
N VAL A 235 -16.32 7.99 -17.35
CA VAL A 235 -17.63 7.50 -16.89
C VAL A 235 -17.42 6.09 -16.39
N VAL A 236 -17.77 5.82 -15.13
CA VAL A 236 -17.48 4.53 -14.47
C VAL A 236 -18.75 3.80 -14.08
N LYS A 237 -18.72 2.48 -14.18
CA LYS A 237 -19.65 1.56 -13.52
C LYS A 237 -18.90 0.80 -12.43
N THR A 238 -19.54 0.62 -11.29
CA THR A 238 -18.98 -0.16 -10.19
C THR A 238 -20.00 -1.16 -9.68
N ALA A 239 -19.52 -2.30 -9.22
CA ALA A 239 -20.33 -3.25 -8.47
C ALA A 239 -19.52 -3.75 -7.28
N SER A 240 -20.21 -4.18 -6.24
CA SER A 240 -19.60 -4.73 -5.04
C SER A 240 -20.35 -5.97 -4.59
N MET A 241 -19.60 -7.03 -4.32
CA MET A 241 -20.12 -8.29 -3.79
C MET A 241 -19.56 -8.56 -2.41
N LEU A 242 -20.43 -8.97 -1.49
CA LEU A 242 -20.00 -9.42 -0.18
C LEU A 242 -19.44 -10.84 -0.32
N MET A 243 -18.22 -11.07 0.21
CA MET A 243 -17.58 -12.39 0.13
C MET A 243 -18.40 -13.49 0.83
N LYS A 244 -19.24 -13.13 1.81
CA LYS A 244 -20.17 -14.06 2.47
C LYS A 244 -21.25 -14.67 1.55
N HIS A 245 -21.36 -14.23 0.29
CA HIS A 245 -22.21 -14.91 -0.71
C HIS A 245 -21.47 -16.07 -1.41
N ASN A 246 -20.15 -16.14 -1.28
CA ASN A 246 -19.34 -17.23 -1.79
C ASN A 246 -19.32 -18.40 -0.79
N GLY A 247 -19.67 -19.60 -1.26
CA GLY A 247 -19.75 -20.79 -0.41
C GLY A 247 -18.41 -21.20 0.20
N ARG A 248 -17.30 -21.02 -0.53
CA ARG A 248 -15.95 -21.31 -0.02
C ARG A 248 -15.57 -20.35 1.12
N PHE A 249 -15.87 -19.06 0.98
CA PHE A 249 -15.62 -18.06 2.01
C PHE A 249 -16.33 -18.38 3.33
N ILE A 250 -17.60 -18.79 3.25
CA ILE A 250 -18.35 -19.22 4.44
C ILE A 250 -17.69 -20.43 5.10
N ALA A 251 -17.19 -21.39 4.30
CA ALA A 251 -16.57 -22.60 4.82
C ALA A 251 -15.24 -22.32 5.54
N GLU A 252 -14.44 -21.35 5.07
CA GLU A 252 -13.12 -21.04 5.63
C GLU A 252 -13.17 -19.98 6.74
N HIS A 253 -14.04 -18.98 6.62
CA HIS A 253 -14.05 -17.79 7.49
C HIS A 253 -15.36 -17.64 8.29
N GLY A 254 -16.37 -18.48 8.03
CA GLY A 254 -17.67 -18.41 8.67
C GLY A 254 -18.60 -17.34 8.08
N LYS A 255 -19.85 -17.32 8.56
CA LYS A 255 -20.92 -16.45 8.02
C LYS A 255 -20.80 -14.98 8.44
N THR A 256 -19.95 -14.70 9.43
CA THR A 256 -19.87 -13.41 10.12
C THR A 256 -18.59 -12.65 9.80
N ALA A 257 -17.61 -13.27 9.14
CA ALA A 257 -16.39 -12.59 8.71
C ALA A 257 -16.71 -11.50 7.67
N ALA A 258 -16.05 -10.34 7.80
CA ALA A 258 -16.07 -9.33 6.76
C ALA A 258 -15.33 -9.80 5.52
N GLY A 259 -15.92 -9.49 4.38
CA GLY A 259 -15.20 -9.45 3.12
C GLY A 259 -16.06 -8.83 2.02
N THR A 260 -15.41 -8.12 1.13
CA THR A 260 -16.03 -7.48 -0.04
C THR A 260 -15.09 -7.56 -1.24
N CYS A 261 -15.67 -7.61 -2.43
CA CYS A 261 -14.98 -7.48 -3.70
C CYS A 261 -15.68 -6.39 -4.51
N LYS A 262 -15.00 -5.28 -4.77
CA LYS A 262 -15.46 -4.21 -5.64
C LYS A 262 -14.72 -4.25 -6.95
N VAL A 263 -15.47 -4.08 -8.04
CA VAL A 263 -14.93 -3.92 -9.39
C VAL A 263 -15.27 -2.52 -9.90
N VAL A 264 -14.31 -1.93 -10.60
CA VAL A 264 -14.41 -0.61 -11.23
C VAL A 264 -14.20 -0.81 -12.73
N VAL A 265 -15.15 -0.34 -13.53
CA VAL A 265 -15.20 -0.58 -14.97
C VAL A 265 -15.44 0.74 -15.70
N ASP A 266 -14.76 0.91 -16.82
CA ASP A 266 -15.02 2.00 -17.76
C ASP A 266 -16.39 1.77 -18.44
N ALA A 267 -17.34 2.69 -18.27
CA ALA A 267 -18.71 2.50 -18.72
C ALA A 267 -18.87 2.48 -20.25
N GLU A 268 -17.97 3.16 -20.96
CA GLU A 268 -18.02 3.30 -22.42
C GLU A 268 -17.42 2.08 -23.11
N THR A 269 -16.28 1.62 -22.63
CA THR A 269 -15.53 0.51 -23.23
C THR A 269 -15.85 -0.84 -22.59
N GLY A 270 -16.32 -0.85 -21.34
CA GLY A 270 -16.49 -2.06 -20.54
C GLY A 270 -15.17 -2.67 -20.05
N VAL A 271 -14.02 -1.98 -20.19
CA VAL A 271 -12.71 -2.44 -19.71
C VAL A 271 -12.67 -2.40 -18.18
N LEU A 272 -12.12 -3.45 -17.56
CA LEU A 272 -11.87 -3.50 -16.13
C LEU A 272 -10.74 -2.53 -15.75
N LEU A 273 -11.07 -1.52 -14.94
CA LEU A 273 -10.13 -0.50 -14.48
C LEU A 273 -9.51 -0.82 -13.12
N GLY A 274 -10.22 -1.55 -12.27
CA GLY A 274 -9.73 -1.88 -10.94
C GLY A 274 -10.55 -2.94 -10.21
N VAL A 275 -9.90 -3.63 -9.29
CA VAL A 275 -10.51 -4.60 -8.37
C VAL A 275 -9.95 -4.35 -6.98
N HIS A 276 -10.82 -4.25 -5.98
CA HIS A 276 -10.47 -3.99 -4.58
C HIS A 276 -11.16 -5.01 -3.69
N LEU A 277 -10.38 -5.69 -2.87
CA LEU A 277 -10.74 -6.88 -2.10
C LEU A 277 -10.47 -6.63 -0.62
N ILE A 278 -11.41 -7.04 0.23
CA ILE A 278 -11.25 -7.15 1.67
C ILE A 278 -11.72 -8.55 2.05
N GLY A 279 -11.00 -9.23 2.94
CA GLY A 279 -11.33 -10.56 3.43
C GLY A 279 -10.15 -11.52 3.30
N GLY A 280 -10.25 -12.67 3.96
CA GLY A 280 -9.17 -13.67 3.92
C GLY A 280 -8.76 -14.04 2.49
N ILE A 281 -7.44 -14.20 2.29
CA ILE A 281 -6.83 -14.60 1.01
C ILE A 281 -6.91 -13.52 -0.08
N SER A 282 -7.33 -12.28 0.25
CA SER A 282 -7.37 -11.16 -0.72
C SER A 282 -6.01 -10.92 -1.39
N SER A 283 -4.92 -11.08 -0.64
CA SER A 283 -3.54 -10.93 -1.14
C SER A 283 -3.17 -11.93 -2.25
N GLU A 284 -3.81 -13.10 -2.29
CA GLU A 284 -3.59 -14.10 -3.35
C GLU A 284 -4.54 -13.88 -4.53
N LEU A 285 -5.78 -13.48 -4.27
CA LEU A 285 -6.79 -13.25 -5.31
C LEU A 285 -6.43 -12.09 -6.24
N VAL A 286 -5.74 -11.07 -5.73
CA VAL A 286 -5.40 -9.86 -6.48
C VAL A 286 -4.49 -10.12 -7.68
N ALA A 287 -3.73 -11.21 -7.69
CA ALA A 287 -2.90 -11.59 -8.85
C ALA A 287 -3.74 -11.85 -10.10
N GLY A 288 -4.91 -12.48 -9.95
CA GLY A 288 -5.86 -12.67 -11.04
C GLY A 288 -6.44 -11.35 -11.54
N ALA A 289 -6.74 -10.41 -10.63
CA ALA A 289 -7.18 -9.07 -10.99
C ALA A 289 -6.11 -8.30 -11.77
N ALA A 290 -4.85 -8.36 -11.33
CA ALA A 290 -3.74 -7.74 -12.04
C ALA A 290 -3.61 -8.27 -13.48
N ALA A 291 -3.70 -9.59 -13.67
CA ALA A 291 -3.66 -10.19 -15.01
C ALA A 291 -4.83 -9.71 -15.90
N MET A 292 -6.04 -9.62 -15.35
CA MET A 292 -7.23 -9.15 -16.09
C MET A 292 -7.13 -7.67 -16.48
N ILE A 293 -6.63 -6.81 -15.58
CA ILE A 293 -6.43 -5.37 -15.83
C ILE A 293 -5.29 -5.16 -16.83
N GLU A 294 -4.18 -5.88 -16.68
CA GLU A 294 -3.02 -5.79 -17.58
C GLU A 294 -3.36 -6.24 -19.00
N SER A 295 -4.29 -7.18 -19.13
CA SER A 295 -4.81 -7.66 -20.43
C SER A 295 -5.97 -6.81 -20.97
N GLU A 296 -6.33 -5.73 -20.28
CA GLU A 296 -7.44 -4.83 -20.62
C GLU A 296 -8.76 -5.56 -20.87
N LEU A 297 -9.02 -6.64 -20.11
CA LEU A 297 -10.21 -7.46 -20.34
C LEU A 297 -11.48 -6.65 -20.10
N ARG A 298 -12.46 -6.87 -20.96
CA ARG A 298 -13.80 -6.30 -20.86
C ARG A 298 -14.71 -7.18 -20.02
N VAL A 299 -15.75 -6.59 -19.45
CA VAL A 299 -16.79 -7.27 -18.66
C VAL A 299 -17.29 -8.55 -19.32
N ASN A 300 -17.58 -8.51 -20.62
CA ASN A 300 -18.11 -9.67 -21.33
C ASN A 300 -17.08 -10.80 -21.47
N GLU A 301 -15.80 -10.48 -21.60
CA GLU A 301 -14.71 -11.47 -21.68
C GLU A 301 -14.50 -12.12 -20.32
N ILE A 302 -14.50 -11.33 -19.24
CA ILE A 302 -14.37 -11.83 -17.87
C ILE A 302 -15.52 -12.78 -17.51
N LYS A 303 -16.75 -12.48 -17.95
CA LYS A 303 -17.93 -13.36 -17.71
C LYS A 303 -17.78 -14.75 -18.33
N GLN A 304 -16.98 -14.89 -19.40
CA GLN A 304 -16.71 -16.17 -20.07
C GLN A 304 -15.57 -16.98 -19.42
N ILE A 305 -14.75 -16.37 -18.56
CA ILE A 305 -13.69 -17.09 -17.84
C ILE A 305 -14.33 -18.10 -16.89
N ILE A 306 -13.84 -19.34 -16.94
CA ILE A 306 -14.25 -20.42 -16.04
C ILE A 306 -13.38 -20.34 -14.78
N PHE A 307 -14.01 -20.06 -13.64
CA PHE A 307 -13.36 -20.10 -12.33
C PHE A 307 -13.60 -21.47 -11.68
N PRO A 308 -12.62 -22.04 -10.95
CA PRO A 308 -12.83 -23.27 -10.19
C PRO A 308 -13.93 -23.11 -9.15
N HIS A 309 -14.76 -24.14 -8.96
CA HIS A 309 -15.84 -24.16 -7.97
C HIS A 309 -15.72 -25.35 -6.99
N PRO A 310 -15.91 -25.15 -5.67
CA PRO A 310 -16.02 -23.85 -5.00
C PRO A 310 -14.63 -23.23 -4.77
N SER A 311 -14.44 -21.97 -5.15
CA SER A 311 -13.24 -21.19 -4.82
C SER A 311 -13.56 -19.74 -4.46
N LEU A 312 -12.68 -19.10 -3.68
CA LEU A 312 -12.83 -17.68 -3.35
C LEU A 312 -12.71 -16.77 -4.58
N SER A 313 -11.91 -17.19 -5.58
CA SER A 313 -11.66 -16.43 -6.80
C SER A 313 -12.93 -16.14 -7.62
N GLU A 314 -13.97 -16.97 -7.47
CA GLU A 314 -15.28 -16.75 -8.10
C GLU A 314 -15.89 -15.39 -7.72
N VAL A 315 -15.54 -14.82 -6.56
CA VAL A 315 -16.10 -13.53 -6.10
C VAL A 315 -15.81 -12.38 -7.05
N ILE A 316 -14.67 -12.40 -7.75
CA ILE A 316 -14.33 -11.37 -8.74
C ILE A 316 -15.30 -11.48 -9.92
N ARG A 317 -15.55 -12.70 -10.41
CA ARG A 317 -16.51 -12.94 -11.50
C ARG A 317 -17.93 -12.59 -11.06
N ASP A 318 -18.34 -12.94 -9.85
CA ASP A 318 -19.65 -12.60 -9.30
C ASP A 318 -19.84 -11.08 -9.20
N ALA A 319 -18.81 -10.34 -8.79
CA ALA A 319 -18.82 -8.89 -8.77
C ALA A 319 -18.98 -8.29 -10.18
N VAL A 320 -18.31 -8.87 -11.18
CA VAL A 320 -18.50 -8.48 -12.59
C VAL A 320 -19.92 -8.81 -13.10
N TRP A 321 -20.53 -9.91 -12.65
CA TRP A 321 -21.93 -10.23 -12.97
C TRP A 321 -22.93 -9.26 -12.34
N ALA A 322 -22.61 -8.68 -11.19
CA ALA A 322 -23.43 -7.67 -10.53
C ALA A 322 -23.39 -6.28 -11.20
N LEU A 323 -22.58 -6.10 -12.26
CA LEU A 323 -22.62 -4.91 -13.11
C LEU A 323 -23.84 -4.96 -14.05
N ASN A 324 -24.79 -4.06 -13.83
CA ASN A 324 -25.96 -3.83 -14.70
C ASN A 324 -25.62 -2.97 -15.93
#